data_AF-A0A176K3A1-F1
#
_entry.id   AF-A0A176K3A1-F1
#
_cell.length_a   1.000
_cell.length_b   1.000
_cell.length_c   1.000
_cell.angle_alpha   90.00
_cell.angle_beta   90.00
_cell.angle_gamma   90.00
#
_symmetry.space_group_name_H-M   'P 1'
#
loop_
_entity.id
_entity.type
_entity.pdbx_description
1 polymer ?
#
loop_
_entity_poly.entity_id
_entity_poly.type
_entity_poly.pdbx_seq_one_letter_code
_entity_poly.pdbx_strand_id
1 'polypeptide(L)'
;MKFAIVTDSTCSLDQETLKKYDIHTVSLYINRDGSYFKASEIDLKKYSDEMLDPSFSSLTSQPSPNDFFEVFESLKADYDCILVPVISAKLSGTYSSAVVAAGMVDIPVKVIDSKLTSYALGALAINLRKLASEGRTLDEMLDYANQFHKKVRVIFSVDSLDHLYRGGRIGKAKVLIGSLLNLKPLIELSDGELKAAGTVRGNKKLLERLFSIATMPMAGHELKGVWILDVNRSDDSKFLFEKLKSNFNNVEARISTVEPVVLTHLGPSVIGIITEWKEKSV
;
A
#
# COMPACT_ATOMS: atom_id res chain seq x y z
N MET A 1 -6.55 -27.56 5.06
CA MET A 1 -7.22 -26.60 4.16
C MET A 1 -6.17 -25.93 3.31
N LYS A 2 -6.40 -25.82 2.00
CA LYS A 2 -5.56 -25.11 1.05
C LYS A 2 -6.15 -23.71 0.84
N PHE A 3 -5.34 -22.69 1.09
CA PHE A 3 -5.78 -21.29 1.02
C PHE A 3 -5.24 -20.60 -0.24
N ALA A 4 -6.11 -19.88 -0.95
CA ALA A 4 -5.70 -18.91 -1.96
C ALA A 4 -5.55 -17.54 -1.29
N ILE A 5 -4.55 -16.77 -1.73
CA ILE A 5 -4.37 -15.37 -1.34
C ILE A 5 -4.67 -14.49 -2.55
N VAL A 6 -5.68 -13.65 -2.44
CA VAL A 6 -6.05 -12.65 -3.44
C VAL A 6 -5.90 -11.26 -2.82
N THR A 7 -5.39 -10.28 -3.55
CA THR A 7 -5.39 -8.88 -3.11
C THR A 7 -5.76 -7.97 -4.28
N ASP A 8 -5.72 -6.66 -4.10
CA ASP A 8 -5.90 -5.70 -5.19
C ASP A 8 -4.57 -5.10 -5.66
N SER A 9 -4.56 -4.49 -6.83
CA SER A 9 -3.33 -3.96 -7.45
C SER A 9 -2.60 -2.94 -6.59
N THR A 10 -3.28 -2.26 -5.66
CA THR A 10 -2.62 -1.29 -4.78
C THR A 10 -1.65 -1.92 -3.79
N CYS A 11 -1.52 -3.25 -3.74
CA CYS A 11 -0.48 -3.93 -2.97
C CYS A 11 0.95 -3.60 -3.45
N SER A 12 1.10 -3.05 -4.66
CA SER A 12 2.39 -2.64 -5.25
C SER A 12 3.46 -3.74 -5.27
N LEU A 13 3.05 -5.01 -5.32
CA LEU A 13 3.96 -6.14 -5.52
C LEU A 13 4.29 -6.28 -7.00
N ASP A 14 5.57 -6.54 -7.32
CA ASP A 14 5.98 -6.86 -8.68
C ASP A 14 5.52 -8.27 -9.10
N GLN A 15 5.49 -8.50 -10.42
CA GLN A 15 5.02 -9.77 -10.99
C GLN A 15 5.87 -10.98 -10.55
N GLU A 16 7.16 -10.78 -10.30
CA GLU A 16 8.05 -11.83 -9.80
C GLU A 16 7.64 -12.25 -8.38
N THR A 17 7.36 -11.30 -7.51
CA THR A 17 6.92 -11.52 -6.13
C THR A 17 5.53 -12.14 -6.08
N LEU A 18 4.59 -11.66 -6.90
CA LEU A 18 3.26 -12.25 -7.02
C LEU A 18 3.35 -13.73 -7.43
N LYS A 19 4.15 -14.05 -8.46
CA LYS A 19 4.37 -15.43 -8.91
C LYS A 19 5.06 -16.28 -7.85
N LYS A 20 6.10 -15.75 -7.20
CA LYS A 20 6.88 -16.45 -6.18
C LYS A 20 6.03 -16.89 -4.99
N TYR A 21 5.10 -16.04 -4.58
CA TYR A 21 4.21 -16.30 -3.44
C TYR A 21 2.82 -16.80 -3.87
N ASP A 22 2.59 -17.07 -5.16
CA ASP A 22 1.29 -17.50 -5.66
C ASP A 22 0.16 -16.55 -5.17
N ILE A 23 0.36 -15.24 -5.31
CA ILE A 23 -0.61 -14.23 -4.90
C ILE A 23 -1.33 -13.74 -6.16
N HIS A 24 -2.66 -13.83 -6.14
CA HIS A 24 -3.51 -13.33 -7.21
C HIS A 24 -3.89 -11.88 -6.93
N THR A 25 -4.10 -11.09 -7.99
CA THR A 25 -4.46 -9.68 -7.87
C THR A 25 -5.66 -9.33 -8.71
N VAL A 26 -6.47 -8.38 -8.21
CA VAL A 26 -7.56 -7.74 -8.95
C VAL A 26 -7.19 -6.28 -9.20
N SER A 27 -7.13 -5.87 -10.47
CA SER A 27 -6.70 -4.52 -10.82
C SER A 27 -7.75 -3.47 -10.47
N LEU A 28 -7.32 -2.37 -9.87
CA LEU A 28 -8.06 -1.11 -9.90
C LEU A 28 -7.93 -0.46 -11.27
N TYR A 29 -8.66 0.64 -11.49
CA TYR A 29 -8.71 1.32 -12.78
C TYR A 29 -8.33 2.79 -12.66
N ILE A 30 -7.66 3.28 -13.69
CA ILE A 30 -7.52 4.72 -13.97
C ILE A 30 -8.59 5.11 -14.99
N ASN A 31 -9.32 6.18 -14.71
CA ASN A 31 -10.20 6.84 -15.67
C ASN A 31 -9.50 8.07 -16.26
N ARG A 32 -9.42 8.13 -17.58
CA ARG A 32 -8.97 9.29 -18.36
C ARG A 32 -10.06 9.62 -19.38
N ASP A 33 -10.65 10.80 -19.27
CA ASP A 33 -11.67 11.30 -20.19
C ASP A 33 -12.82 10.31 -20.45
N GLY A 34 -13.26 9.61 -19.40
CA GLY A 34 -14.35 8.62 -19.48
C GLY A 34 -13.91 7.21 -19.88
N SER A 35 -12.65 7.02 -20.31
CA SER A 35 -12.09 5.70 -20.63
C SER A 35 -11.42 5.08 -19.40
N TYR A 36 -11.66 3.80 -19.15
CA TYR A 36 -11.12 3.07 -18.00
C TYR A 36 -10.01 2.12 -18.43
N PHE A 37 -8.86 2.22 -17.77
CA PHE A 37 -7.68 1.41 -18.02
C PHE A 37 -7.30 0.64 -16.77
N LYS A 38 -6.98 -0.65 -16.89
CA LYS A 38 -6.46 -1.43 -15.77
C LYS A 38 -5.14 -0.81 -15.33
N ALA A 39 -5.07 -0.42 -14.07
CA ALA A 39 -3.89 0.24 -13.55
C ALA A 39 -2.65 -0.67 -13.52
N SER A 40 -2.85 -1.99 -13.47
CA SER A 40 -1.78 -2.99 -13.65
C SER A 40 -1.13 -2.99 -15.03
N GLU A 41 -1.78 -2.40 -16.04
CA GLU A 41 -1.31 -2.34 -17.44
C GLU A 41 -0.68 -0.98 -17.79
N ILE A 42 -0.71 -0.03 -16.86
CA ILE A 42 -0.17 1.31 -17.07
C ILE A 42 1.32 1.34 -16.75
N ASP A 43 2.12 1.85 -17.68
CA ASP A 43 3.52 2.16 -17.43
C ASP A 43 3.63 3.30 -16.42
N LEU A 44 4.12 2.98 -15.22
CA LEU A 44 4.19 3.93 -14.12
C LEU A 44 5.11 5.12 -14.41
N LYS A 45 6.23 4.91 -15.12
CA LYS A 45 7.17 6.00 -15.38
C LYS A 45 6.54 7.02 -16.31
N LYS A 46 6.01 6.56 -17.44
CA LYS A 46 5.26 7.40 -18.38
C LYS A 46 4.08 8.10 -17.70
N TYR A 47 3.33 7.37 -16.86
CA TYR A 47 2.22 7.93 -16.09
C TYR A 47 2.68 9.08 -15.17
N SER A 48 3.78 8.87 -14.42
CA SER A 48 4.32 9.88 -13.52
C SER A 48 4.88 11.10 -14.26
N ASP A 49 5.45 10.92 -15.45
CA ASP A 49 5.96 12.00 -16.29
C ASP A 49 4.80 12.83 -16.88
N GLU A 50 3.71 12.20 -17.32
CA GLU A 50 2.49 12.88 -17.77
C GLU A 50 1.87 13.74 -16.66
N MET A 51 1.89 13.25 -15.42
CA MET A 51 1.38 13.98 -14.24
C MET A 51 2.18 15.24 -13.88
N LEU A 52 3.36 15.47 -14.48
CA LEU A 52 4.10 16.72 -14.31
C LEU A 52 3.47 17.88 -15.08
N ASP A 53 2.65 17.60 -16.09
CA ASP A 53 1.85 18.63 -16.77
C ASP A 53 0.68 19.06 -15.86
N PRO A 54 0.56 20.34 -15.47
CA PRO A 54 -0.52 20.82 -14.62
C PRO A 54 -1.93 20.65 -15.21
N SER A 55 -2.04 20.46 -16.54
CA SER A 55 -3.29 20.17 -17.22
C SER A 55 -3.68 18.70 -17.19
N PHE A 56 -2.73 17.80 -16.88
CA PHE A 56 -3.00 16.38 -16.77
C PHE A 56 -3.97 16.11 -15.62
N SER A 57 -5.02 15.33 -15.92
CA SER A 57 -5.99 14.89 -14.93
C SER A 57 -6.41 13.47 -15.19
N SER A 58 -6.60 12.74 -14.11
CA SER A 58 -7.14 11.39 -14.12
C SER A 58 -7.91 11.16 -12.83
N LEU A 59 -8.88 10.26 -12.92
CA LEU A 59 -9.61 9.76 -11.77
C LEU A 59 -9.28 8.28 -11.59
N THR A 60 -9.72 7.71 -10.47
CA THR A 60 -9.51 6.29 -10.17
C THR A 60 -10.86 5.62 -9.90
N SER A 61 -10.97 4.35 -10.22
CA SER A 61 -12.10 3.52 -9.82
C SER A 61 -11.61 2.26 -9.11
N GLN A 62 -12.39 1.84 -8.11
CA GLN A 62 -12.30 0.50 -7.55
C GLN A 62 -12.63 -0.56 -8.62
N PRO A 63 -12.26 -1.83 -8.40
CA PRO A 63 -12.72 -2.92 -9.24
C PRO A 63 -14.22 -3.15 -9.02
N SER A 64 -14.90 -3.66 -10.02
CA SER A 64 -16.27 -4.12 -9.89
C SER A 64 -16.34 -5.41 -9.06
N PRO A 65 -17.51 -5.76 -8.49
CA PRO A 65 -17.71 -7.09 -7.92
C PRO A 65 -17.44 -8.22 -8.93
N ASN A 66 -17.72 -8.00 -10.22
CA ASN A 66 -17.47 -9.00 -11.25
C ASN A 66 -15.96 -9.27 -11.45
N ASP A 67 -15.12 -8.24 -11.38
CA ASP A 67 -13.65 -8.41 -11.47
C ASP A 67 -13.12 -9.34 -10.36
N PHE A 68 -13.65 -9.22 -9.14
CA PHE A 68 -13.31 -10.14 -8.04
C PHE A 68 -13.94 -11.52 -8.24
N PHE A 69 -15.20 -11.59 -8.66
CA PHE A 69 -15.91 -12.84 -8.89
C PHE A 69 -15.15 -13.74 -9.89
N GLU A 70 -14.68 -13.19 -11.01
CA GLU A 70 -13.94 -13.96 -12.02
C GLU A 70 -12.68 -14.60 -11.44
N VAL A 71 -11.94 -13.86 -10.61
CA VAL A 71 -10.76 -14.40 -9.91
C VAL A 71 -11.16 -15.47 -8.90
N PHE A 72 -12.15 -15.22 -8.05
CA PHE A 72 -12.59 -16.20 -7.04
C PHE A 72 -13.12 -17.49 -7.67
N GLU A 73 -13.94 -17.35 -8.72
CA GLU A 73 -14.52 -18.46 -9.48
C GLU A 73 -13.43 -19.31 -10.14
N SER A 74 -12.37 -18.69 -10.67
CA SER A 74 -11.24 -19.44 -11.26
C SER A 74 -10.43 -20.25 -10.23
N LEU A 75 -10.47 -19.86 -8.95
CA LEU A 75 -9.69 -20.49 -7.88
C LEU A 75 -10.48 -21.57 -7.13
N LYS A 76 -11.81 -21.60 -7.27
CA LYS A 76 -12.65 -22.43 -6.40
C LYS A 76 -12.41 -23.94 -6.50
N ALA A 77 -11.92 -24.41 -7.65
CA ALA A 77 -11.65 -25.83 -7.87
C ALA A 77 -10.34 -26.30 -7.19
N ASP A 78 -9.42 -25.37 -6.94
CA ASP A 78 -8.06 -25.69 -6.48
C ASP A 78 -7.83 -25.38 -5.01
N TYR A 79 -8.77 -24.71 -4.34
CA TYR A 79 -8.62 -24.17 -2.99
C TYR A 79 -9.85 -24.44 -2.13
N ASP A 80 -9.67 -24.51 -0.82
CA ASP A 80 -10.77 -24.71 0.15
C ASP A 80 -11.31 -23.37 0.69
N CYS A 81 -10.52 -22.29 0.62
CA CYS A 81 -10.86 -20.97 1.12
C CYS A 81 -9.98 -19.89 0.48
N ILE A 82 -10.54 -18.70 0.27
CA ILE A 82 -9.84 -17.54 -0.30
C ILE A 82 -9.73 -16.44 0.76
N LEU A 83 -8.50 -16.01 1.07
CA LEU A 83 -8.23 -14.84 1.89
C LEU A 83 -7.99 -13.62 1.01
N VAL A 84 -8.70 -12.52 1.28
CA VAL A 84 -8.73 -11.34 0.41
C VAL A 84 -8.40 -10.06 1.17
N PRO A 85 -7.13 -9.83 1.59
CA PRO A 85 -6.69 -8.52 2.07
C PRO A 85 -6.74 -7.49 0.93
N VAL A 86 -7.41 -6.38 1.17
CA VAL A 86 -7.52 -5.28 0.21
C VAL A 86 -7.15 -3.95 0.84
N ILE A 87 -6.94 -2.93 -0.01
CA ILE A 87 -6.78 -1.53 0.37
C ILE A 87 -7.80 -1.12 1.42
N SER A 88 -7.37 -0.23 2.32
CA SER A 88 -8.24 0.25 3.39
C SER A 88 -9.62 0.68 2.88
N ALA A 89 -10.67 0.18 3.56
CA ALA A 89 -12.06 0.55 3.28
C ALA A 89 -12.34 2.07 3.45
N LYS A 90 -11.47 2.81 4.16
CA LYS A 90 -11.54 4.28 4.26
C LYS A 90 -10.94 5.01 3.07
N LEU A 91 -10.15 4.35 2.23
CA LEU A 91 -9.51 4.94 1.05
C LEU A 91 -10.26 4.59 -0.24
N SER A 92 -10.83 3.39 -0.30
CA SER A 92 -11.52 2.87 -1.49
C SER A 92 -12.70 1.96 -1.12
N GLY A 93 -13.71 1.91 -1.98
CA GLY A 93 -14.81 0.94 -1.89
C GLY A 93 -14.44 -0.46 -2.39
N THR A 94 -13.18 -0.72 -2.73
CA THR A 94 -12.65 -2.05 -3.12
C THR A 94 -13.07 -3.14 -2.13
N TYR A 95 -13.04 -2.86 -0.82
CA TYR A 95 -13.53 -3.77 0.22
C TYR A 95 -14.99 -4.18 -0.01
N SER A 96 -15.88 -3.21 -0.25
CA SER A 96 -17.29 -3.48 -0.52
C SER A 96 -17.48 -4.28 -1.80
N SER A 97 -16.75 -3.98 -2.89
CA SER A 97 -16.79 -4.77 -4.13
C SER A 97 -16.41 -6.24 -3.88
N ALA A 98 -15.32 -6.48 -3.14
CA ALA A 98 -14.87 -7.82 -2.82
C ALA A 98 -15.85 -8.58 -1.92
N VAL A 99 -16.51 -7.90 -0.97
CA VAL A 99 -17.56 -8.50 -0.12
C VAL A 99 -18.77 -8.92 -0.94
N VAL A 100 -19.21 -8.10 -1.91
CA VAL A 100 -20.30 -8.48 -2.82
C VAL A 100 -19.91 -9.72 -3.63
N ALA A 101 -18.71 -9.72 -4.21
CA ALA A 101 -18.20 -10.86 -4.98
C ALA A 101 -18.06 -12.15 -4.15
N ALA A 102 -17.69 -12.04 -2.88
CA ALA A 102 -17.62 -13.17 -1.95
C ALA A 102 -18.98 -13.87 -1.76
N GLY A 103 -20.09 -13.14 -1.88
CA GLY A 103 -21.44 -13.70 -1.84
C GLY A 103 -21.93 -14.30 -3.16
N MET A 104 -21.15 -14.16 -4.25
CA MET A 104 -21.52 -14.64 -5.58
C MET A 104 -20.90 -16.01 -5.93
N VAL A 105 -19.94 -16.49 -5.15
CA VAL A 105 -19.15 -17.71 -5.43
C VAL A 105 -19.39 -18.80 -4.38
N ASP A 106 -19.39 -20.06 -4.81
CA ASP A 106 -19.59 -21.23 -3.95
C ASP A 106 -18.26 -21.77 -3.37
N ILE A 107 -17.52 -20.89 -2.70
CA ILE A 107 -16.32 -21.20 -1.91
C ILE A 107 -16.25 -20.21 -0.74
N PRO A 108 -15.77 -20.61 0.46
CA PRO A 108 -15.52 -19.66 1.54
C PRO A 108 -14.52 -18.57 1.11
N VAL A 109 -14.98 -17.31 1.12
CA VAL A 109 -14.13 -16.13 0.89
C VAL A 109 -14.13 -15.26 2.14
N LYS A 110 -12.94 -14.87 2.62
CA LYS A 110 -12.76 -13.95 3.75
C LYS A 110 -12.08 -12.66 3.30
N VAL A 111 -12.90 -11.63 3.14
CA VAL A 111 -12.43 -10.28 2.78
C VAL A 111 -11.95 -9.54 4.02
N ILE A 112 -10.75 -8.96 3.93
CA ILE A 112 -10.06 -8.32 5.04
C ILE A 112 -9.81 -6.85 4.69
N ASP A 113 -10.35 -5.93 5.50
CA ASP A 113 -9.95 -4.52 5.46
C ASP A 113 -8.56 -4.40 6.09
N SER A 114 -7.52 -4.32 5.24
CA SER A 114 -6.14 -4.29 5.72
C SER A 114 -5.81 -3.04 6.52
N LYS A 115 -6.59 -1.96 6.37
CA LYS A 115 -6.25 -0.60 6.82
C LYS A 115 -4.94 -0.05 6.22
N LEU A 116 -4.46 -0.65 5.14
CA LEU A 116 -3.19 -0.35 4.49
C LEU A 116 -3.39 -0.15 2.97
N THR A 117 -2.32 0.25 2.30
CA THR A 117 -2.17 0.26 0.83
C THR A 117 -0.68 0.21 0.51
N SER A 118 -0.31 0.23 -0.77
CA SER A 118 1.06 0.09 -1.25
C SER A 118 1.70 -1.20 -0.72
N TYR A 119 3.04 -1.25 -0.65
CA TYR A 119 3.77 -2.42 -0.20
C TYR A 119 3.36 -2.89 1.21
N ALA A 120 2.80 -2.02 2.07
CA ALA A 120 2.27 -2.45 3.36
C ALA A 120 1.12 -3.48 3.22
N LEU A 121 0.25 -3.30 2.22
CA LEU A 121 -0.77 -4.29 1.87
C LEU A 121 -0.12 -5.54 1.24
N GLY A 122 0.89 -5.36 0.38
CA GLY A 122 1.65 -6.47 -0.20
C GLY A 122 2.34 -7.35 0.85
N ALA A 123 2.94 -6.74 1.87
CA ALA A 123 3.56 -7.45 2.99
C ALA A 123 2.55 -8.30 3.77
N LEU A 124 1.33 -7.80 3.97
CA LEU A 124 0.25 -8.59 4.57
C LEU A 124 -0.07 -9.83 3.71
N ALA A 125 -0.23 -9.67 2.40
CA ALA A 125 -0.52 -10.78 1.50
C ALA A 125 0.61 -11.84 1.50
N ILE A 126 1.87 -11.40 1.47
CA ILE A 126 3.04 -12.28 1.56
C ILE A 126 3.06 -13.04 2.89
N ASN A 127 2.78 -12.36 4.00
CA ASN A 127 2.78 -13.00 5.32
C ASN A 127 1.62 -13.98 5.47
N LEU A 128 0.44 -13.67 4.96
CA LEU A 128 -0.69 -14.61 4.93
C LEU A 128 -0.35 -15.87 4.11
N ARG A 129 0.30 -15.72 2.96
CA ARG A 129 0.78 -16.87 2.18
C ARG A 129 1.75 -17.74 2.99
N LYS A 130 2.71 -17.12 3.70
CA LYS A 130 3.68 -17.84 4.53
C LYS A 130 2.98 -18.60 5.66
N LEU A 131 2.08 -17.95 6.39
CA LEU A 131 1.30 -18.58 7.47
C LEU A 131 0.45 -19.75 6.93
N ALA A 132 -0.17 -19.61 5.76
CA ALA A 132 -0.89 -20.70 5.11
C ALA A 132 0.03 -21.89 4.79
N SER A 133 1.26 -21.63 4.30
CA SER A 133 2.25 -22.68 4.03
C SER A 133 2.79 -23.36 5.29
N GLU A 134 2.76 -22.67 6.43
CA GLU A 134 3.09 -23.21 7.75
C GLU A 134 1.96 -24.04 8.37
N GLY A 135 0.81 -24.16 7.69
CA GLY A 135 -0.34 -24.93 8.16
C GLY A 135 -1.16 -24.23 9.23
N ARG A 136 -1.06 -22.89 9.35
CA ARG A 136 -1.88 -22.11 10.28
C ARG A 136 -3.36 -22.23 9.94
N THR A 137 -4.18 -22.18 10.98
CA THR A 137 -5.64 -22.22 10.86
C THR A 137 -6.19 -20.92 10.27
N LEU A 138 -7.42 -20.98 9.76
CA LEU A 138 -8.11 -19.80 9.26
C LEU A 138 -8.21 -18.69 10.33
N ASP A 139 -8.57 -19.05 11.56
CA ASP A 139 -8.76 -18.09 12.65
C ASP A 139 -7.45 -17.41 13.05
N GLU A 140 -6.35 -18.16 13.13
CA GLU A 140 -5.01 -17.58 13.38
C GLU A 140 -4.60 -16.59 12.30
N MET A 141 -4.87 -16.90 11.02
CA MET A 141 -4.55 -16.00 9.90
C MET A 141 -5.43 -14.75 9.88
N LEU A 142 -6.72 -14.87 10.22
CA LEU A 142 -7.62 -13.72 10.32
C LEU A 142 -7.23 -12.82 11.50
N ASP A 143 -6.88 -13.38 12.65
CA ASP A 143 -6.38 -12.61 13.79
C ASP A 143 -5.08 -11.88 13.43
N TYR A 144 -4.13 -12.60 12.81
CA TYR A 144 -2.90 -12.00 12.31
C TYR A 144 -3.18 -10.81 11.39
N ALA A 145 -4.05 -10.98 10.40
CA ALA A 145 -4.36 -9.94 9.42
C ALA A 145 -5.01 -8.71 10.07
N ASN A 146 -5.93 -8.93 11.02
CA ASN A 146 -6.59 -7.85 11.76
C ASN A 146 -5.62 -7.03 12.61
N GLN A 147 -4.52 -7.63 13.06
CA GLN A 147 -3.51 -6.95 13.88
C GLN A 147 -2.33 -6.40 13.08
N PHE A 148 -2.14 -6.84 11.84
CA PHE A 148 -0.95 -6.54 11.05
C PHE A 148 -0.68 -5.05 10.86
N HIS A 149 -1.70 -4.23 10.64
CA HIS A 149 -1.55 -2.77 10.51
C HIS A 149 -0.90 -2.10 11.73
N LYS A 150 -0.97 -2.70 12.93
CA LYS A 150 -0.32 -2.19 14.15
C LYS A 150 1.19 -2.49 14.17
N LYS A 151 1.63 -3.45 13.36
CA LYS A 151 3.01 -3.89 13.18
C LYS A 151 3.67 -3.21 11.98
N VAL A 152 2.99 -2.26 11.35
CA VAL A 152 3.49 -1.53 10.18
C VAL A 152 3.44 -0.03 10.44
N ARG A 153 4.44 0.71 9.95
CA ARG A 153 4.34 2.16 9.80
C ARG A 153 4.49 2.55 8.35
N VAL A 154 3.70 3.52 7.92
CA VAL A 154 3.74 4.10 6.58
C VAL A 154 3.80 5.61 6.75
N ILE A 155 4.97 6.19 6.48
CA ILE A 155 5.19 7.65 6.53
C ILE A 155 5.74 8.13 5.19
N PHE A 156 5.16 9.19 4.65
CA PHE A 156 5.57 9.71 3.34
C PHE A 156 5.37 11.22 3.23
N SER A 157 5.90 11.77 2.15
CA SER A 157 5.72 13.15 1.73
C SER A 157 5.43 13.19 0.24
N VAL A 158 4.65 14.18 -0.14
CA VAL A 158 4.31 14.55 -1.52
C VAL A 158 4.72 16.00 -1.77
N ASP A 159 4.86 16.41 -3.02
CA ASP A 159 5.19 17.81 -3.33
C ASP A 159 3.99 18.76 -3.21
N SER A 160 2.76 18.26 -3.39
CA SER A 160 1.52 19.01 -3.15
C SER A 160 0.44 18.11 -2.55
N LEU A 161 -0.40 18.68 -1.68
CA LEU A 161 -1.59 18.03 -1.12
C LEU A 161 -2.80 18.10 -2.07
N ASP A 162 -2.69 18.79 -3.20
CA ASP A 162 -3.82 19.04 -4.12
C ASP A 162 -4.40 17.75 -4.69
N HIS A 163 -3.55 16.77 -5.05
CA HIS A 163 -4.02 15.47 -5.55
C HIS A 163 -4.83 14.72 -4.50
N LEU A 164 -4.33 14.68 -3.26
CA LEU A 164 -5.04 14.05 -2.14
C LEU A 164 -6.36 14.76 -1.84
N TYR A 165 -6.38 16.08 -1.93
CA TYR A 165 -7.56 16.91 -1.70
C TYR A 165 -8.61 16.73 -2.78
N ARG A 166 -8.25 16.90 -4.07
CA ARG A 166 -9.15 16.72 -5.22
C ARG A 166 -9.65 15.29 -5.31
N GLY A 167 -8.78 14.33 -5.02
CA GLY A 167 -9.14 12.91 -4.94
C GLY A 167 -10.05 12.60 -3.75
N GLY A 168 -10.19 13.48 -2.75
CA GLY A 168 -11.03 13.25 -1.57
C GLY A 168 -10.45 12.25 -0.55
N ARG A 169 -9.21 11.80 -0.74
CA ARG A 169 -8.53 10.79 0.11
C ARG A 169 -7.58 11.42 1.12
N ILE A 170 -7.50 12.75 1.19
CA ILE A 170 -6.64 13.48 2.13
C ILE A 170 -6.95 13.18 3.62
N GLY A 171 -8.16 12.73 3.94
CA GLY A 171 -8.55 12.34 5.29
C GLY A 171 -8.30 13.43 6.33
N LYS A 172 -7.65 13.06 7.43
CA LYS A 172 -7.30 13.98 8.53
C LYS A 172 -6.06 14.82 8.21
N ALA A 173 -5.29 14.49 7.17
CA ALA A 173 -4.18 15.32 6.72
C ALA A 173 -4.64 16.66 6.12
N LYS A 174 -5.95 16.88 5.93
CA LYS A 174 -6.53 18.17 5.50
C LYS A 174 -6.12 19.37 6.37
N VAL A 175 -5.75 19.13 7.63
CA VAL A 175 -5.24 20.18 8.54
C VAL A 175 -3.93 20.81 8.06
N LEU A 176 -3.23 20.14 7.13
CA LEU A 176 -2.01 20.66 6.49
C LEU A 176 -2.32 21.55 5.27
N ILE A 177 -3.57 21.59 4.79
CA ILE A 177 -3.98 22.54 3.73
C ILE A 177 -3.85 23.95 4.30
N GLY A 178 -3.17 24.82 3.56
CA GLY A 178 -2.86 26.18 4.02
C GLY A 178 -1.63 26.26 4.92
N SER A 179 -0.83 25.18 5.03
CA SER A 179 0.50 25.26 5.64
C SER A 179 1.35 26.34 4.98
N LEU A 180 2.18 27.04 5.76
CA LEU A 180 3.02 28.14 5.30
C LEU A 180 3.78 27.79 4.01
N LEU A 181 3.93 28.78 3.12
CA LEU A 181 4.70 28.67 1.89
C LEU A 181 6.08 28.00 2.15
N ASN A 182 6.44 27.04 1.30
CA ASN A 182 7.70 26.29 1.33
C ASN A 182 7.86 25.27 2.49
N LEU A 183 6.77 24.82 3.12
CA LEU A 183 6.78 23.65 3.99
C LEU A 183 6.48 22.37 3.20
N LYS A 184 7.17 21.29 3.55
CA LYS A 184 6.94 19.94 3.01
C LYS A 184 6.09 19.13 4.01
N PRO A 185 4.96 18.55 3.58
CA PRO A 185 4.06 17.81 4.46
C PRO A 185 4.63 16.44 4.82
N LEU A 186 4.41 15.99 6.06
CA LEU A 186 4.63 14.62 6.49
C LEU A 186 3.27 13.99 6.76
N ILE A 187 3.00 12.86 6.12
CA ILE A 187 1.70 12.18 6.13
C ILE A 187 1.91 10.74 6.56
N GLU A 188 1.11 10.29 7.51
CA GLU A 188 1.09 8.91 7.99
C GLU A 188 -0.22 8.23 7.57
N LEU A 189 -0.14 6.97 7.12
CA LEU A 189 -1.33 6.11 7.03
C LEU A 189 -1.48 5.35 8.34
N SER A 190 -2.53 5.66 9.08
CA SER A 190 -2.78 5.11 10.42
C SER A 190 -4.28 4.88 10.60
N ASP A 191 -4.67 3.72 11.13
CA ASP A 191 -6.07 3.30 11.27
C ASP A 191 -6.89 3.39 9.96
N GLY A 192 -6.24 3.08 8.84
CA GLY A 192 -6.84 3.08 7.50
C GLY A 192 -6.99 4.45 6.84
N GLU A 193 -6.59 5.54 7.50
CA GLU A 193 -6.77 6.91 7.01
C GLU A 193 -5.47 7.70 7.00
N LEU A 194 -5.39 8.69 6.10
CA LEU A 194 -4.25 9.60 6.05
C LEU A 194 -4.36 10.65 7.17
N LYS A 195 -3.30 10.77 7.97
CA LYS A 195 -3.18 11.70 9.09
C LYS A 195 -1.96 12.59 8.92
N ALA A 196 -2.04 13.81 9.46
CA ALA A 196 -0.90 14.72 9.49
C ALA A 196 0.13 14.24 10.54
N ALA A 197 1.37 14.03 10.11
CA ALA A 197 2.51 13.74 10.98
C ALA A 197 3.40 14.98 11.21
N GLY A 198 3.08 16.09 10.54
CA GLY A 198 3.70 17.40 10.73
C GLY A 198 4.13 18.04 9.42
N THR A 199 4.96 19.07 9.54
CA THR A 199 5.55 19.78 8.40
C THR A 199 6.99 20.11 8.69
N VAL A 200 7.84 20.11 7.66
CA VAL A 200 9.25 20.46 7.77
C VAL A 200 9.69 21.40 6.66
N ARG A 201 10.74 22.19 6.91
CA ARG A 201 11.31 23.08 5.90
C ARG A 201 12.59 22.48 5.34
N GLY A 202 12.65 22.36 4.01
CA GLY A 202 13.82 21.88 3.29
C GLY A 202 13.95 20.36 3.20
N ASN A 203 14.50 19.89 2.09
CA ASN A 203 14.51 18.46 1.74
C ASN A 203 15.34 17.60 2.70
N LYS A 204 16.51 18.08 3.13
CA LYS A 204 17.34 17.35 4.11
C LYS A 204 16.57 17.04 5.41
N LYS A 205 15.86 18.02 5.97
CA LYS A 205 15.05 17.82 7.18
C LYS A 205 13.87 16.88 6.94
N LEU A 206 13.31 16.87 5.72
CA LEU A 206 12.29 15.91 5.33
C LEU A 206 12.81 14.47 5.41
N LEU A 207 13.93 14.17 4.76
CA LEU A 207 14.47 12.81 4.75
C LEU A 207 14.86 12.34 6.16
N GLU A 208 15.50 13.21 6.94
CA GLU A 208 15.81 12.92 8.36
C GLU A 208 14.56 12.63 9.19
N ARG A 209 13.48 13.39 8.98
CA ARG A 209 12.24 13.21 9.74
C ARG A 209 11.47 11.96 9.30
N LEU A 210 11.44 11.65 8.00
CA LEU A 210 10.89 10.39 7.48
C LEU A 210 11.61 9.19 8.11
N PHE A 211 12.94 9.20 8.05
CA PHE A 211 13.77 8.16 8.67
C PHE A 211 13.48 8.01 10.16
N SER A 212 13.50 9.12 10.91
CA SER A 212 13.29 9.13 12.36
C SER A 212 11.91 8.58 12.76
N ILE A 213 10.84 8.96 12.07
CA ILE A 213 9.49 8.47 12.37
C ILE A 213 9.38 6.98 12.00
N ALA A 214 9.83 6.61 10.80
CA ALA A 214 9.70 5.26 10.29
C ALA A 214 10.42 4.22 11.17
N THR A 215 11.58 4.60 11.73
CA THR A 215 12.48 3.74 12.49
C THR A 215 12.37 3.89 14.01
N MET A 216 11.45 4.73 14.50
CA MET A 216 11.23 4.92 15.94
C MET A 216 10.99 3.56 16.63
N PRO A 217 11.65 3.23 17.76
CA PRO A 217 11.47 1.91 18.38
C PRO A 217 10.00 1.59 18.67
N MET A 218 9.58 0.37 18.35
CA MET A 218 8.28 -0.17 18.72
C MET A 218 8.48 -1.12 19.92
N ALA A 219 7.80 -0.87 21.03
CA ALA A 219 7.98 -1.64 22.26
C ALA A 219 7.70 -3.13 22.04
N GLY A 220 8.60 -4.00 22.54
CA GLY A 220 8.49 -5.46 22.37
C GLY A 220 8.77 -5.98 20.96
N HIS A 221 9.10 -5.10 20.01
CA HIS A 221 9.27 -5.48 18.60
C HIS A 221 10.69 -5.15 18.10
N GLU A 222 11.09 -5.84 17.05
CA GLU A 222 12.26 -5.52 16.23
C GLU A 222 11.85 -5.26 14.79
N LEU A 223 12.66 -4.46 14.09
CA LEU A 223 12.42 -4.10 12.71
C LEU A 223 12.66 -5.34 11.83
N LYS A 224 11.65 -5.73 11.04
CA LYS A 224 11.69 -6.91 10.16
C LYS A 224 12.09 -6.55 8.74
N GLY A 225 11.55 -5.45 8.20
CA GLY A 225 11.80 -5.04 6.82
C GLY A 225 11.45 -3.57 6.58
N VAL A 226 12.06 -3.00 5.53
CA VAL A 226 11.92 -1.60 5.15
C VAL A 226 11.76 -1.46 3.65
N TRP A 227 10.78 -0.66 3.23
CA TRP A 227 10.54 -0.33 1.83
C TRP A 227 10.49 1.18 1.67
N ILE A 228 11.35 1.70 0.81
CA ILE A 228 11.45 3.13 0.52
C ILE A 228 10.62 3.39 -0.71
N LEU A 229 9.56 4.17 -0.57
CA LEU A 229 8.72 4.58 -1.69
C LEU A 229 9.45 5.65 -2.49
N ASP A 230 9.62 5.43 -3.78
CA ASP A 230 10.22 6.37 -4.71
C ASP A 230 9.35 6.52 -5.97
N VAL A 231 8.91 7.75 -6.20
CA VAL A 231 8.46 8.21 -7.51
C VAL A 231 9.07 9.58 -7.75
N ASN A 232 9.89 9.69 -8.81
CA ASN A 232 10.59 10.93 -9.19
C ASN A 232 11.46 11.54 -8.09
N ARG A 233 12.00 10.73 -7.15
CA ARG A 233 12.85 11.19 -6.04
C ARG A 233 14.07 10.27 -5.80
N SER A 234 14.73 9.84 -6.88
CA SER A 234 15.78 8.81 -6.82
C SER A 234 17.02 9.15 -6.01
N ASP A 235 17.42 10.42 -5.92
CA ASP A 235 18.55 10.79 -5.06
C ASP A 235 18.16 10.74 -3.58
N ASP A 236 16.91 11.06 -3.25
CA ASP A 236 16.37 11.00 -1.90
C ASP A 236 16.22 9.55 -1.44
N SER A 237 15.72 8.67 -2.30
CA SER A 237 15.53 7.25 -1.99
C SER A 237 16.86 6.53 -1.78
N LYS A 238 17.88 6.82 -2.61
CA LYS A 238 19.27 6.35 -2.43
C LYS A 238 19.85 6.82 -1.10
N PHE A 239 19.67 8.10 -0.75
CA PHE A 239 20.13 8.64 0.53
C PHE A 239 19.50 7.89 1.72
N LEU A 240 18.17 7.70 1.70
CA LEU A 240 17.46 6.95 2.74
C LEU A 240 17.91 5.49 2.82
N PHE A 241 18.17 4.86 1.68
CA PHE A 241 18.62 3.47 1.59
C PHE A 241 19.99 3.26 2.25
N GLU A 242 20.97 4.11 1.94
CA GLU A 242 22.30 4.06 2.57
C GLU A 242 22.22 4.37 4.07
N LYS A 243 21.35 5.31 4.46
CA LYS A 243 21.11 5.62 5.87
C LYS A 243 20.49 4.43 6.62
N LEU A 244 19.56 3.70 6.00
CA LEU A 244 18.95 2.51 6.59
C LEU A 244 19.98 1.38 6.73
N LYS A 245 20.76 1.09 5.68
CA LYS A 245 21.83 0.08 5.74
C LYS A 245 22.86 0.35 6.81
N SER A 246 23.26 1.60 7.01
CA SER A 246 24.26 1.98 8.04
C SER A 246 23.73 1.91 9.48
N ASN A 247 22.41 1.98 9.68
CA ASN A 247 21.79 1.90 11.01
C ASN A 247 21.22 0.51 11.34
N PHE A 248 20.95 -0.31 10.32
CA PHE A 248 20.29 -1.61 10.46
C PHE A 248 20.96 -2.67 9.58
N ASN A 249 21.96 -3.38 10.14
CA ASN A 249 22.76 -4.34 9.37
C ASN A 249 22.02 -5.63 8.95
N ASN A 250 20.97 -6.01 9.68
CA ASN A 250 20.26 -7.29 9.47
C ASN A 250 18.81 -7.11 9.01
N VAL A 251 18.47 -5.93 8.53
CA VAL A 251 17.11 -5.62 8.08
C VAL A 251 17.09 -5.55 6.56
N GLU A 252 16.16 -6.30 5.97
CA GLU A 252 15.93 -6.22 4.54
C GLU A 252 15.40 -4.82 4.18
N ALA A 253 16.15 -4.10 3.34
CA ALA A 253 15.74 -2.81 2.80
C ALA A 253 15.62 -2.90 1.28
N ARG A 254 14.58 -2.30 0.72
CA ARG A 254 14.37 -2.21 -0.73
C ARG A 254 13.85 -0.82 -1.10
N ILE A 255 14.23 -0.34 -2.28
CA ILE A 255 13.50 0.76 -2.92
C ILE A 255 12.34 0.12 -3.68
N SER A 256 11.13 0.61 -3.44
CA SER A 256 9.94 0.23 -4.16
C SER A 256 9.26 1.46 -4.74
N THR A 257 8.25 1.23 -5.55
CA THR A 257 7.41 2.29 -6.07
C THR A 257 5.97 2.10 -5.59
N VAL A 258 5.05 2.92 -6.10
CA VAL A 258 3.62 2.79 -5.86
C VAL A 258 2.89 2.47 -7.16
N GLU A 259 1.73 1.83 -7.06
CA GLU A 259 0.89 1.54 -8.22
C GLU A 259 0.21 2.84 -8.77
N PRO A 260 -0.10 2.95 -10.09
CA PRO A 260 -0.61 4.19 -10.70
C PRO A 260 -1.90 4.78 -10.08
N VAL A 261 -2.83 3.95 -9.58
CA VAL A 261 -4.02 4.40 -8.84
C VAL A 261 -3.62 5.08 -7.55
N VAL A 262 -2.68 4.52 -6.79
CA VAL A 262 -2.14 5.19 -5.60
C VAL A 262 -1.48 6.50 -6.00
N LEU A 263 -0.66 6.49 -7.06
CA LEU A 263 0.05 7.68 -7.52
C LEU A 263 -0.89 8.83 -7.92
N THR A 264 -2.03 8.51 -8.54
CA THR A 264 -3.05 9.50 -8.95
C THR A 264 -3.51 10.38 -7.78
N HIS A 265 -3.62 9.80 -6.58
CA HIS A 265 -3.98 10.53 -5.36
C HIS A 265 -2.78 11.19 -4.68
N LEU A 266 -1.56 10.68 -4.86
CA LEU A 266 -0.35 11.23 -4.23
C LEU A 266 0.28 12.37 -5.03
N GLY A 267 0.11 12.39 -6.35
CA GLY A 267 0.80 13.32 -7.25
C GLY A 267 2.09 12.73 -7.84
N PRO A 268 2.75 13.45 -8.77
CA PRO A 268 3.84 12.92 -9.60
C PRO A 268 5.13 12.58 -8.86
N SER A 269 5.28 13.04 -7.62
CA SER A 269 6.51 12.91 -6.85
C SER A 269 6.23 12.49 -5.41
N VAL A 270 6.81 11.37 -5.00
CA VAL A 270 6.57 10.75 -3.70
C VAL A 270 7.89 10.25 -3.12
N ILE A 271 8.11 10.52 -1.82
CA ILE A 271 9.15 9.86 -1.03
C ILE A 271 8.54 9.38 0.28
N GLY A 272 8.82 8.16 0.67
CA GLY A 272 8.28 7.60 1.91
C GLY A 272 9.05 6.39 2.39
N ILE A 273 8.71 5.94 3.59
CA ILE A 273 9.26 4.74 4.20
C ILE A 273 8.11 3.94 4.80
N ILE A 274 8.07 2.67 4.44
CA ILE A 274 7.23 1.64 5.04
C ILE A 274 8.12 0.76 5.88
N THR A 275 7.79 0.55 7.16
CA THR A 275 8.50 -0.38 8.04
C THR A 275 7.57 -1.45 8.56
N GLU A 276 7.99 -2.71 8.47
CA GLU A 276 7.32 -3.84 9.11
C GLU A 276 8.11 -4.26 10.35
N TRP A 277 7.39 -4.52 11.43
CA TRP A 277 7.93 -4.89 12.73
C TRP A 277 7.42 -6.29 13.11
N LYS A 278 8.26 -7.05 13.82
CA LYS A 278 7.87 -8.36 14.37
C LYS A 278 8.18 -8.39 15.85
N GLU A 279 7.44 -9.22 16.58
CA GLU A 279 7.73 -9.46 18.00
C GLU A 279 9.14 -10.04 18.15
N LYS A 280 9.85 -9.59 19.18
CA LYS A 280 11.15 -10.17 19.51
C LYS A 280 10.96 -11.61 19.95
N SER A 281 11.76 -12.52 19.40
CA SER A 281 11.91 -13.84 20.02
C SER A 281 12.50 -13.65 21.41
N VAL A 282 11.81 -14.18 22.43
CA VAL A 282 12.29 -14.23 23.82
C VAL A 282 13.45 -15.21 23.92
#